data_AF-A0A255ZFS1-F1
#
_entry.id   AF-A0A255ZFS1-F1
#
_cell.length_a   1.000
_cell.length_b   1.000
_cell.length_c   1.000
_cell.angle_alpha   90.00
_cell.angle_beta   90.00
_cell.angle_gamma   90.00
#
_symmetry.space_group_name_H-M   'P 1'
#
loop_
_entity.id
_entity.type
_entity.pdbx_description
1 polymer ?
#
loop_
_entity_poly.entity_id
_entity_poly.type
_entity_poly.pdbx_seq_one_letter_code
_entity_poly.pdbx_strand_id
1 'polypeptide(L)'
;MSTTTPDTPLLLDIRNLRKHFGHGNHPVRAVDDVSFTIRSGETLGLVGESGSGKSTIGRLLTRLLDPTSGHMHYHGADAQQDLASLTQAQYRPLRSDIQIIFQDPYASLNPRMRIRDVLAEALDTHGLAKGPARQPRIEQLLQQVGLRPEHADRFPHEFSGGQRQRIGIARALAVEPQFIVADEPLSALDVSIQAQVVNLLGELKEQLGLTLLFISHDLDVVEYLCDRVVVLYLGRVMEIAPTEALYANPQHPYTRALLAAAPIPDPAQRRSIPLLQGDLPSPANPPSGCVFRTRCPLAEDRCASATMQLREIQSGHFHACWKTATTNDTP
;
A
#
# COMPACT_ATOMS: atom_id res chain seq x y z
N MET A 1 -10.19 16.29 2.37
CA MET A 1 -9.11 16.27 1.35
C MET A 1 -8.04 17.32 1.69
N SER A 2 -7.13 16.98 2.61
CA SER A 2 -5.93 17.79 2.86
C SER A 2 -4.97 17.65 1.69
N THR A 3 -4.79 18.71 0.92
CA THR A 3 -3.81 18.76 -0.17
C THR A 3 -2.40 18.71 0.43
N THR A 4 -1.68 17.61 0.23
CA THR A 4 -0.27 17.46 0.61
C THR A 4 0.56 18.46 -0.19
N THR A 5 0.93 19.58 0.42
CA THR A 5 1.79 20.60 -0.18
C THR A 5 3.22 20.09 -0.37
N PRO A 6 4.00 20.66 -1.31
CA PRO A 6 5.41 20.29 -1.51
C PRO A 6 6.28 20.37 -0.24
N ASP A 7 5.88 21.22 0.72
CA ASP A 7 6.55 21.45 2.01
C ASP A 7 6.22 20.42 3.10
N THR A 8 5.33 19.46 2.85
CA THR A 8 5.02 18.43 3.85
C THR A 8 6.25 17.53 4.06
N PRO A 9 6.70 17.32 5.31
CA PRO A 9 7.95 16.62 5.58
C PRO A 9 7.88 15.18 5.10
N LEU A 10 9.03 14.69 4.61
CA LEU A 10 9.21 13.31 4.21
C LEU A 10 9.14 12.40 5.45
N LEU A 11 8.37 11.32 5.38
CA LEU A 11 8.33 10.30 6.43
C LEU A 11 9.17 9.08 6.05
N LEU A 12 9.07 8.61 4.79
CA LEU A 12 9.83 7.49 4.27
C LEU A 12 10.46 7.83 2.91
N ASP A 13 11.75 7.52 2.77
CA ASP A 13 12.49 7.58 1.51
C ASP A 13 13.00 6.20 1.15
N ILE A 14 12.39 5.58 0.14
CA ILE A 14 12.75 4.26 -0.36
C ILE A 14 13.69 4.44 -1.54
N ARG A 15 14.89 3.87 -1.46
CA ARG A 15 15.92 3.99 -2.51
C ARG A 15 16.46 2.64 -2.93
N ASN A 16 16.36 2.36 -4.24
CA ASN A 16 16.90 1.18 -4.90
C ASN A 16 16.55 -0.13 -4.19
N LEU A 17 15.34 -0.22 -3.63
CA LEU A 17 14.89 -1.34 -2.82
C LEU A 17 14.80 -2.61 -3.68
N ARG A 18 15.37 -3.71 -3.18
CA ARG A 18 15.31 -5.02 -3.80
C ARG A 18 14.92 -6.07 -2.79
N LYS A 19 14.06 -7.00 -3.23
CA LYS A 19 13.77 -8.24 -2.52
C LYS A 19 13.65 -9.36 -3.54
N HIS A 20 14.63 -10.23 -3.53
CA HIS A 20 14.69 -11.42 -4.35
C HIS A 20 14.51 -12.66 -3.45
N PHE A 21 13.65 -13.59 -3.87
CA PHE A 21 13.39 -14.83 -3.14
C PHE A 21 14.04 -16.03 -3.83
N GLY A 22 14.53 -16.98 -3.03
CA GLY A 22 15.21 -18.17 -3.51
C GLY A 22 16.73 -18.00 -3.63
N HIS A 23 17.40 -19.11 -3.92
CA HIS A 23 18.85 -19.21 -4.09
C HIS A 23 19.14 -19.84 -5.47
N GLY A 24 20.22 -19.43 -6.14
CA GLY A 24 20.63 -19.98 -7.45
C GLY A 24 20.46 -19.00 -8.62
N ASN A 25 20.45 -19.52 -9.85
CA ASN A 25 20.57 -18.72 -11.08
C ASN A 25 19.32 -17.90 -11.46
N HIS A 26 18.15 -18.22 -10.92
CA HIS A 26 16.88 -17.58 -11.26
C HIS A 26 16.06 -17.22 -10.01
N PRO A 27 16.53 -16.29 -9.16
CA PRO A 27 15.76 -15.87 -8.01
C PRO A 27 14.51 -15.10 -8.47
N VAL A 28 13.41 -15.24 -7.72
CA VAL A 28 12.15 -14.52 -7.98
C VAL A 28 12.35 -13.07 -7.56
N ARG A 29 12.36 -12.15 -8.54
CA ARG A 29 12.57 -10.71 -8.30
C ARG A 29 11.25 -10.02 -7.94
N ALA A 30 10.79 -10.22 -6.70
CA ALA A 30 9.51 -9.67 -6.23
C ALA A 30 9.51 -8.14 -6.13
N VAL A 31 10.65 -7.57 -5.75
CA VAL A 31 10.92 -6.11 -5.78
C VAL A 31 12.30 -5.92 -6.39
N ASP A 32 12.41 -5.10 -7.42
CA ASP A 32 13.65 -4.93 -8.18
C ASP A 32 13.88 -3.47 -8.58
N ASP A 33 14.65 -2.77 -7.75
CA ASP A 33 15.07 -1.37 -7.97
C ASP A 33 13.92 -0.37 -7.82
N VAL A 34 13.14 -0.53 -6.74
CA VAL A 34 12.02 0.35 -6.43
C VAL A 34 12.51 1.55 -5.62
N SER A 35 12.16 2.76 -6.08
CA SER A 35 12.41 4.00 -5.35
C SER A 35 11.18 4.89 -5.41
N PHE A 36 10.76 5.39 -4.25
CA PHE A 36 9.68 6.37 -4.09
C PHE A 36 9.71 6.93 -2.67
N THR A 37 8.95 7.99 -2.43
CA THR A 37 8.85 8.68 -1.14
C THR A 37 7.45 8.56 -0.57
N ILE A 38 7.28 8.72 0.74
CA ILE A 38 5.99 8.92 1.41
C ILE A 38 6.13 10.12 2.35
N ARG A 39 5.26 11.12 2.22
CA ARG A 39 5.23 12.28 3.12
C ARG A 39 4.32 12.05 4.31
N SER A 40 4.59 12.74 5.42
CA SER A 40 3.77 12.68 6.63
C SER A 40 2.34 13.15 6.34
N GLY A 41 1.33 12.42 6.83
CA GLY A 41 -0.09 12.70 6.63
C GLY A 41 -0.63 12.38 5.23
N GLU A 42 0.22 11.90 4.31
CA GLU A 42 -0.20 11.47 2.97
C GLU A 42 -0.76 10.03 3.00
N THR A 43 -1.76 9.78 2.16
CA THR A 43 -2.16 8.45 1.73
C THR A 43 -1.54 8.18 0.37
N LEU A 44 -0.51 7.35 0.34
CA LEU A 44 0.09 6.87 -0.91
C LEU A 44 -0.59 5.56 -1.34
N GLY A 45 -1.22 5.57 -2.51
CA GLY A 45 -1.74 4.37 -3.15
C GLY A 45 -0.61 3.56 -3.80
N LEU A 46 -0.58 2.25 -3.57
CA LEU A 46 0.32 1.32 -4.26
C LEU A 46 -0.51 0.30 -5.02
N VAL A 47 -0.52 0.43 -6.35
CA VAL A 47 -1.43 -0.33 -7.23
C VAL A 47 -0.66 -1.17 -8.25
N GLY A 48 -1.34 -2.14 -8.84
CA GLY A 48 -0.81 -3.03 -9.87
C GLY A 48 -1.46 -4.40 -9.84
N GLU A 49 -1.21 -5.21 -10.87
CA GLU A 49 -1.75 -6.57 -10.99
C GLU A 49 -1.33 -7.45 -9.80
N SER A 50 -2.07 -8.55 -9.58
CA SER A 50 -1.68 -9.55 -8.58
C SER A 50 -0.26 -10.06 -8.87
N GLY A 51 0.54 -10.22 -7.81
CA GLY A 51 1.95 -10.64 -7.95
C GLY A 51 2.93 -9.55 -8.39
N SER A 52 2.52 -8.28 -8.53
CA SER A 52 3.43 -7.19 -8.93
C SER A 52 4.42 -6.74 -7.85
N GLY A 53 4.32 -7.25 -6.62
CA GLY A 53 5.24 -6.98 -5.50
C GLY A 53 4.68 -6.07 -4.39
N LYS A 54 3.43 -5.59 -4.49
CA LYS A 54 2.82 -4.65 -3.53
C LYS A 54 2.92 -5.09 -2.06
N SER A 55 2.38 -6.27 -1.73
CA SER A 55 2.42 -6.83 -0.38
C SER A 55 3.85 -7.15 0.08
N THR A 56 4.77 -7.43 -0.85
CA THR A 56 6.20 -7.59 -0.50
C THR A 56 6.78 -6.26 -0.02
N ILE A 57 6.49 -5.15 -0.69
CA ILE A 57 6.92 -3.81 -0.25
C ILE A 57 6.34 -3.47 1.13
N GLY A 58 5.04 -3.70 1.34
CA GLY A 58 4.41 -3.48 2.65
C GLY A 58 5.10 -4.25 3.79
N ARG A 59 5.45 -5.52 3.54
CA ARG A 59 6.19 -6.36 4.49
C ARG A 59 7.65 -5.96 4.69
N LEU A 60 8.30 -5.37 3.68
CA LEU A 60 9.66 -4.82 3.81
C LEU A 60 9.67 -3.59 4.71
N LEU A 61 8.75 -2.65 4.47
CA LEU A 61 8.63 -1.41 5.25
C LEU A 61 8.31 -1.68 6.73
N THR A 62 7.62 -2.78 7.03
CA THR A 62 7.26 -3.20 8.39
C THR A 62 8.28 -4.16 9.02
N ARG A 63 9.39 -4.45 8.32
CA ARG A 63 10.44 -5.41 8.73
C ARG A 63 9.89 -6.79 9.11
N LEU A 64 8.81 -7.20 8.45
CA LEU A 64 8.35 -8.59 8.42
C LEU A 64 9.16 -9.42 7.41
N LEU A 65 9.77 -8.74 6.43
CA LEU A 65 10.77 -9.27 5.53
C LEU A 65 12.01 -8.39 5.55
N ASP A 66 13.19 -9.00 5.45
CA ASP A 66 14.44 -8.27 5.20
C ASP A 66 14.60 -7.98 3.71
N PRO A 67 15.03 -6.76 3.31
CA PRO A 67 15.41 -6.49 1.93
C PRO A 67 16.66 -7.29 1.55
N THR A 68 16.80 -7.58 0.26
CA THR A 68 18.05 -8.10 -0.30
C THR A 68 19.09 -6.99 -0.42
N SER A 69 18.66 -5.79 -0.82
CA SER A 69 19.47 -4.57 -0.84
C SER A 69 18.60 -3.31 -0.96
N GLY A 70 19.23 -2.14 -0.89
CA GLY A 70 18.57 -0.84 -0.92
C GLY A 70 18.33 -0.27 0.48
N HIS A 71 17.74 0.92 0.52
CA HIS A 71 17.57 1.71 1.75
C HIS A 71 16.11 2.08 1.96
N MET A 72 15.71 2.15 3.22
CA MET A 72 14.38 2.58 3.66
C MET A 72 14.59 3.61 4.77
N HIS A 73 14.86 4.86 4.41
CA HIS A 73 15.09 5.92 5.40
C HIS A 73 13.77 6.37 6.01
N TYR A 74 13.61 6.14 7.30
CA TYR A 74 12.48 6.58 8.09
C TYR A 74 12.85 7.85 8.86
N HIS A 75 12.03 8.89 8.71
CA HIS A 75 12.18 10.19 9.33
C HIS A 75 11.13 10.35 10.44
N GLY A 76 11.18 9.45 11.42
CA GLY A 76 10.32 9.51 12.61
C GLY A 76 10.69 10.65 13.56
N ALA A 77 9.93 10.78 14.64
CA ALA A 77 10.07 11.88 15.60
C ALA A 77 11.47 11.96 16.27
N ASP A 78 12.11 10.82 16.51
CA ASP A 78 13.36 10.76 17.29
C ASP A 78 14.62 10.99 16.45
N ALA A 79 14.69 10.43 15.23
CA ALA A 79 15.82 10.57 14.32
C ALA A 79 15.53 9.96 12.93
N GLN A 80 16.32 10.36 11.93
CA GLN A 80 16.41 9.61 10.67
C GLN A 80 17.14 8.29 10.90
N GLN A 81 16.54 7.17 10.46
CA GLN A 81 17.14 5.83 10.57
C GLN A 81 16.89 5.03 9.28
N ASP A 82 17.87 4.25 8.82
CA ASP A 82 17.65 3.31 7.71
C ASP A 82 17.11 1.98 8.24
N LEU A 83 15.81 1.74 8.04
CA LEU A 83 15.12 0.54 8.52
C LEU A 83 15.75 -0.74 7.97
N ALA A 84 16.33 -0.71 6.77
CA ALA A 84 16.96 -1.88 6.15
C ALA A 84 18.20 -2.37 6.93
N SER A 85 18.88 -1.45 7.63
CA SER A 85 20.13 -1.71 8.36
C SER A 85 19.93 -2.13 9.82
N LEU A 86 18.71 -1.92 10.36
CA LEU A 86 18.44 -2.15 11.78
C LEU A 86 18.36 -3.64 12.11
N THR A 87 18.97 -4.02 13.23
CA THR A 87 18.69 -5.31 13.86
C THR A 87 17.25 -5.35 14.39
N GLN A 88 16.71 -6.54 14.62
CA GLN A 88 15.36 -6.69 15.20
C GLN A 88 15.22 -6.04 16.58
N ALA A 89 16.30 -6.01 17.37
CA ALA A 89 16.31 -5.34 18.67
C ALA A 89 16.20 -3.81 18.52
N GLN A 90 16.90 -3.22 17.54
CA GLN A 90 16.84 -1.80 17.24
C GLN A 90 15.51 -1.39 16.59
N TYR A 91 14.90 -2.28 15.80
CA TYR A 91 13.60 -2.01 15.17
C TYR A 91 12.42 -2.18 16.13
N ARG A 92 12.58 -2.94 17.22
CA ARG A 92 11.48 -3.25 18.16
C ARG A 92 10.74 -2.01 18.70
N PRO A 93 11.40 -0.91 19.08
CA PRO A 93 10.72 0.32 19.47
C PRO A 93 9.86 0.91 18.34
N LEU A 94 10.38 0.93 17.11
CA LEU A 94 9.69 1.47 15.93
C LEU A 94 8.44 0.68 15.52
N ARG A 95 8.23 -0.50 16.11
CA ARG A 95 7.02 -1.27 15.87
C ARG A 95 5.77 -0.53 16.35
N SER A 96 5.82 0.34 17.36
CA SER A 96 4.64 1.17 17.70
C SER A 96 4.30 2.14 16.57
N ASP A 97 5.33 2.69 15.93
CA ASP A 97 5.17 3.80 14.98
C ASP A 97 4.78 3.31 13.58
N ILE A 98 5.21 2.08 13.24
CA ILE A 98 5.01 1.45 11.93
C ILE A 98 4.15 0.19 12.10
N GLN A 99 2.88 0.32 11.74
CA GLN A 99 1.88 -0.74 11.87
C GLN A 99 1.43 -1.28 10.50
N ILE A 100 0.79 -2.45 10.54
CA ILE A 100 0.22 -3.09 9.34
C ILE A 100 -1.20 -3.58 9.61
N ILE A 101 -2.09 -3.26 8.68
CA ILE A 101 -3.41 -3.86 8.56
C ILE A 101 -3.30 -4.92 7.46
N PHE A 102 -3.51 -6.18 7.83
CA PHE A 102 -3.37 -7.31 6.92
C PHE A 102 -4.61 -7.51 6.04
N GLN A 103 -4.39 -8.18 4.90
CA GLN A 103 -5.40 -8.54 3.92
C GLN A 103 -6.53 -9.41 4.46
N ASP A 104 -6.18 -10.42 5.27
CA ASP A 104 -7.14 -11.35 5.87
C ASP A 104 -7.41 -10.96 7.34
N PRO A 105 -8.55 -10.33 7.65
CA PRO A 105 -8.88 -9.99 9.02
C PRO A 105 -9.01 -11.21 9.92
N TYR A 106 -9.45 -12.35 9.39
CA TYR A 106 -9.62 -13.57 10.17
C TYR A 106 -8.29 -14.19 10.57
N ALA A 107 -7.39 -14.41 9.60
CA ALA A 107 -6.06 -14.95 9.88
C ALA A 107 -5.23 -14.02 10.77
N SER A 108 -5.53 -12.72 10.78
CA SER A 108 -4.82 -11.75 11.61
C SER A 108 -5.22 -11.77 13.09
N LEU A 109 -6.38 -12.36 13.46
CA LEU A 109 -6.89 -12.38 14.82
C LEU A 109 -6.79 -13.79 15.43
N ASN A 110 -6.35 -13.91 16.68
CA ASN A 110 -6.36 -15.20 17.37
C ASN A 110 -7.82 -15.58 17.70
N PRO A 111 -8.39 -16.66 17.12
CA PRO A 111 -9.79 -17.00 17.29
C PRO A 111 -10.16 -17.45 18.72
N ARG A 112 -9.15 -17.73 19.56
CA ARG A 112 -9.31 -18.17 20.96
C ARG A 112 -9.22 -17.03 21.97
N MET A 113 -8.91 -15.81 21.53
CA MET A 113 -8.82 -14.64 22.40
C MET A 113 -10.10 -13.81 22.27
N ARG A 114 -10.55 -13.18 23.36
CA ARG A 114 -11.62 -12.18 23.28
C ARG A 114 -11.05 -10.90 22.67
N ILE A 115 -11.92 -10.05 22.13
CA ILE A 115 -11.47 -8.79 21.52
C ILE A 115 -10.74 -7.90 22.54
N ARG A 116 -11.17 -7.88 23.81
CA ARG A 116 -10.46 -7.20 24.90
C ARG A 116 -9.01 -7.67 25.02
N ASP A 117 -8.75 -8.96 24.89
CA ASP A 117 -7.42 -9.54 25.07
C ASP A 117 -6.53 -9.21 23.87
N VAL A 118 -7.09 -9.26 22.66
CA VAL A 118 -6.39 -8.87 21.43
C VAL A 118 -5.95 -7.40 21.46
N LEU A 119 -6.84 -6.51 21.91
CA LEU A 119 -6.51 -5.07 22.02
C LEU A 119 -5.58 -4.80 23.21
N ALA A 120 -5.76 -5.50 24.32
CA ALA A 120 -4.91 -5.38 25.49
C ALA A 120 -3.46 -5.82 25.22
N GLU A 121 -3.24 -6.85 24.40
CA GLU A 121 -1.91 -7.33 24.05
C GLU A 121 -1.04 -6.24 23.41
N ALA A 122 -1.62 -5.46 22.50
CA ALA A 122 -0.94 -4.33 21.87
C ALA A 122 -0.58 -3.24 22.90
N LEU A 123 -1.52 -2.89 23.78
CA LEU A 123 -1.32 -1.90 24.84
C LEU A 123 -0.24 -2.36 25.85
N ASP A 124 -0.24 -3.63 26.21
CA ASP A 124 0.68 -4.21 27.19
C ASP A 124 2.10 -4.30 26.64
N THR A 125 2.24 -4.68 25.36
CA THR A 125 3.52 -4.81 24.68
C THR A 125 4.30 -3.50 24.67
N HIS A 126 3.60 -2.38 24.52
CA HIS A 126 4.20 -1.04 24.47
C HIS A 126 3.99 -0.23 25.76
N GLY A 127 3.35 -0.82 26.78
CA GLY A 127 3.17 -0.19 28.09
C GLY A 127 2.25 1.03 28.12
N LEU A 128 1.31 1.14 27.17
CA LEU A 128 0.51 2.34 26.92
C LEU A 128 -0.69 2.51 27.87
N ALA A 129 -1.26 1.40 28.34
CA ALA A 129 -2.36 1.43 29.30
C ALA A 129 -2.32 0.20 30.21
N LYS A 130 -2.32 0.41 31.53
CA LYS A 130 -2.25 -0.66 32.53
C LYS A 130 -3.29 -0.45 33.64
N GLY A 131 -3.65 -1.55 34.30
CA GLY A 131 -4.55 -1.53 35.44
C GLY A 131 -5.89 -0.86 35.11
N PRO A 132 -6.39 0.08 35.94
CA PRO A 132 -7.69 0.73 35.74
C PRO A 132 -7.84 1.49 34.41
N ALA A 133 -6.74 1.96 33.82
CA ALA A 133 -6.77 2.71 32.56
C ALA A 133 -6.97 1.83 31.32
N ARG A 134 -6.78 0.51 31.44
CA ARG A 134 -6.86 -0.42 30.31
C ARG A 134 -8.26 -0.49 29.70
N GLN A 135 -9.28 -0.68 30.54
CA GLN A 135 -10.64 -0.88 30.08
C GLN A 135 -11.17 0.36 29.32
N PRO A 136 -11.08 1.59 29.85
CA PRO A 136 -11.46 2.79 29.09
C PRO A 136 -10.76 2.93 27.74
N ARG A 137 -9.46 2.58 27.67
CA ARG A 137 -8.70 2.63 26.42
C ARG A 137 -9.21 1.65 25.38
N ILE A 138 -9.53 0.42 25.78
CA ILE A 138 -10.12 -0.60 24.89
C ILE A 138 -11.48 -0.13 24.37
N GLU A 139 -12.32 0.44 25.23
CA GLU A 139 -13.65 0.93 24.86
C GLU A 139 -13.54 2.09 23.86
N GLN A 140 -12.60 3.01 24.08
CA GLN A 140 -12.30 4.10 23.14
C GLN A 140 -11.86 3.56 21.78
N LEU A 141 -10.96 2.57 21.74
CA LEU A 141 -10.49 1.97 20.48
C LEU A 141 -11.64 1.32 19.69
N LEU A 142 -12.54 0.62 20.38
CA LEU A 142 -13.73 0.04 19.75
C LEU A 142 -14.65 1.11 19.19
N GLN A 143 -14.90 2.17 19.95
CA GLN A 143 -15.74 3.29 19.51
C GLN A 143 -15.16 4.00 18.29
N GLN A 144 -13.83 4.22 18.25
CA GLN A 144 -13.13 4.83 17.12
C GLN A 144 -13.34 4.07 15.80
N VAL A 145 -13.55 2.76 15.86
CA VAL A 145 -13.81 1.94 14.66
C VAL A 145 -15.29 1.62 14.46
N GLY A 146 -16.18 2.31 15.19
CA GLY A 146 -17.64 2.15 15.07
C GLY A 146 -18.20 0.88 15.71
N LEU A 147 -17.49 0.30 16.69
CA LEU A 147 -17.93 -0.85 17.48
C LEU A 147 -18.35 -0.41 18.89
N ARG A 148 -19.21 -1.21 19.52
CA ARG A 148 -19.72 -0.90 20.86
C ARG A 148 -18.75 -1.45 21.92
N PRO A 149 -18.57 -0.78 23.07
CA PRO A 149 -17.75 -1.28 24.19
C PRO A 149 -18.04 -2.73 24.60
N GLU A 150 -19.31 -3.13 24.63
CA GLU A 150 -19.76 -4.49 24.93
C GLU A 150 -19.23 -5.57 23.97
N HIS A 151 -18.75 -5.18 22.78
CA HIS A 151 -18.13 -6.10 21.83
C HIS A 151 -16.77 -6.60 22.31
N ALA A 152 -16.16 -5.95 23.30
CA ALA A 152 -14.88 -6.36 23.89
C ALA A 152 -14.92 -7.79 24.47
N ASP A 153 -16.08 -8.26 24.93
CA ASP A 153 -16.25 -9.59 25.51
C ASP A 153 -16.42 -10.72 24.51
N ARG A 154 -16.61 -10.39 23.23
CA ARG A 154 -16.86 -11.38 22.19
C ARG A 154 -15.56 -11.95 21.64
N PHE A 155 -15.66 -13.08 20.97
CA PHE A 155 -14.60 -13.70 20.20
C PHE A 155 -14.68 -13.29 18.72
N PRO A 156 -13.57 -13.33 17.96
CA PRO A 156 -13.56 -12.96 16.54
C PRO A 156 -14.63 -13.64 15.69
N HIS A 157 -14.94 -14.91 15.96
CA HIS A 157 -15.91 -15.68 15.19
C HIS A 157 -17.35 -15.15 15.31
N GLU A 158 -17.64 -14.33 16.32
CA GLU A 158 -18.96 -13.70 16.56
C GLU A 158 -19.18 -12.39 15.79
N PHE A 159 -18.21 -12.00 14.94
CA PHE A 159 -18.25 -10.78 14.13
C PHE A 159 -18.33 -11.09 12.63
N SER A 160 -18.93 -10.15 11.87
CA SER A 160 -18.86 -10.15 10.40
C SER A 160 -17.45 -9.84 9.90
N GLY A 161 -17.16 -10.11 8.62
CA GLY A 161 -15.86 -9.79 8.01
C GLY A 161 -15.47 -8.33 8.19
N GLY A 162 -16.41 -7.40 7.93
CA GLY A 162 -16.18 -5.96 8.11
C GLY A 162 -15.90 -5.55 9.56
N GLN A 163 -16.61 -6.17 10.52
CA GLN A 163 -16.35 -5.90 11.93
C GLN A 163 -14.99 -6.45 12.37
N ARG A 164 -14.57 -7.61 11.86
CA ARG A 164 -13.21 -8.13 12.10
C ARG A 164 -12.15 -7.22 11.50
N GLN A 165 -12.39 -6.66 10.32
CA GLN A 165 -11.49 -5.66 9.72
C GLN A 165 -11.37 -4.42 10.62
N ARG A 166 -12.50 -3.90 11.11
CA ARG A 166 -12.54 -2.78 12.07
C ARG A 166 -11.76 -3.10 13.35
N ILE A 167 -11.87 -4.33 13.88
CA ILE A 167 -11.05 -4.78 15.02
C ILE A 167 -9.56 -4.80 14.67
N GLY A 168 -9.19 -5.26 13.47
CA GLY A 168 -7.82 -5.22 12.97
C GLY A 168 -7.27 -3.80 12.89
N ILE A 169 -8.07 -2.84 12.43
CA ILE A 169 -7.76 -1.40 12.43
C ILE A 169 -7.58 -0.89 13.87
N ALA A 170 -8.51 -1.19 14.77
CA ALA A 170 -8.43 -0.78 16.18
C ALA A 170 -7.15 -1.30 16.85
N ARG A 171 -6.74 -2.55 16.54
CA ARG A 171 -5.49 -3.11 17.04
C ARG A 171 -4.27 -2.34 16.54
N ALA A 172 -4.23 -1.98 15.25
CA ALA A 172 -3.15 -1.16 14.71
C ALA A 172 -3.10 0.23 15.36
N LEU A 173 -4.27 0.85 15.60
CA LEU A 173 -4.38 2.15 16.26
C LEU A 173 -4.09 2.13 17.76
N ALA A 174 -4.15 0.96 18.41
CA ALA A 174 -3.94 0.82 19.84
C ALA A 174 -2.58 1.35 20.30
N VAL A 175 -1.59 1.35 19.41
CA VAL A 175 -0.23 1.80 19.66
C VAL A 175 0.08 3.21 19.15
N GLU A 176 -0.94 3.95 18.72
CA GLU A 176 -0.84 5.34 18.23
C GLU A 176 0.22 5.51 17.13
N PRO A 177 0.12 4.73 16.02
CA PRO A 177 1.15 4.72 15.00
C PRO A 177 1.22 6.04 14.22
N GLN A 178 2.39 6.35 13.68
CA GLN A 178 2.56 7.44 12.72
C GLN A 178 2.32 6.98 11.27
N PHE A 179 2.62 5.70 10.99
CA PHE A 179 2.54 5.10 9.67
C PHE A 179 1.83 3.75 9.70
N ILE A 180 0.88 3.56 8.80
CA ILE A 180 0.18 2.28 8.62
C ILE A 180 0.31 1.82 7.17
N VAL A 181 0.78 0.58 7.01
CA VAL A 181 0.64 -0.17 5.76
C VAL A 181 -0.72 -0.86 5.77
N ALA A 182 -1.60 -0.52 4.84
CA ALA A 182 -2.88 -1.20 4.66
C ALA A 182 -2.76 -2.14 3.46
N ASP A 183 -2.49 -3.42 3.70
CA ASP A 183 -2.23 -4.44 2.68
C ASP A 183 -3.53 -5.09 2.22
N GLU A 184 -4.12 -4.58 1.14
CA GLU A 184 -5.42 -5.01 0.60
C GLU A 184 -6.53 -5.13 1.68
N PRO A 185 -6.75 -4.07 2.49
CA PRO A 185 -7.59 -4.13 3.69
C PRO A 185 -9.09 -4.37 3.41
N LEU A 186 -9.48 -4.44 2.12
CA LEU A 186 -10.86 -4.53 1.65
C LEU A 186 -11.15 -5.80 0.86
N SER A 187 -10.14 -6.62 0.52
CA SER A 187 -10.28 -7.67 -0.49
C SER A 187 -11.24 -8.81 -0.09
N ALA A 188 -11.46 -9.00 1.22
CA ALA A 188 -12.31 -10.05 1.76
C ALA A 188 -13.73 -9.55 2.13
N LEU A 189 -14.11 -8.33 1.71
CA LEU A 189 -15.33 -7.65 2.15
C LEU A 189 -16.30 -7.42 1.00
N ASP A 190 -17.59 -7.50 1.31
CA ASP A 190 -18.65 -7.10 0.37
C ASP A 190 -18.57 -5.59 0.05
N VAL A 191 -18.97 -5.21 -1.17
CA VAL A 191 -18.87 -3.82 -1.68
C VAL A 191 -19.49 -2.78 -0.72
N SER A 192 -20.64 -3.08 -0.12
CA SER A 192 -21.30 -2.18 0.83
C SER A 192 -20.50 -1.97 2.13
N ILE A 193 -19.74 -2.97 2.56
CA ILE A 193 -18.87 -2.91 3.74
C ILE A 193 -17.55 -2.24 3.40
N GLN A 194 -17.01 -2.44 2.19
CA GLN A 194 -15.81 -1.75 1.72
C GLN A 194 -15.95 -0.23 1.84
N ALA A 195 -17.07 0.33 1.35
CA ALA A 195 -17.35 1.76 1.45
C ALA A 195 -17.30 2.27 2.90
N GLN A 196 -17.84 1.51 3.85
CA GLN A 196 -17.82 1.91 5.26
C GLN A 196 -16.41 1.89 5.86
N VAL A 197 -15.56 0.93 5.45
CA VAL A 197 -14.17 0.84 5.92
C VAL A 197 -13.32 1.93 5.28
N VAL A 198 -13.56 2.26 4.01
CA VAL A 198 -12.91 3.38 3.32
C VAL A 198 -13.22 4.71 4.01
N ASN A 199 -14.50 4.97 4.31
CA ASN A 199 -14.91 6.17 5.04
C ASN A 199 -14.25 6.22 6.43
N LEU A 200 -14.23 5.10 7.16
CA LEU A 200 -13.54 5.01 8.45
C LEU A 200 -12.05 5.36 8.32
N LEU A 201 -11.33 4.81 7.33
CA LEU A 201 -9.91 5.13 7.13
C LEU A 201 -9.70 6.59 6.77
N GLY A 202 -10.59 7.18 5.96
CA GLY A 202 -10.57 8.60 5.63
C GLY A 202 -10.77 9.49 6.87
N GLU A 203 -11.78 9.17 7.70
CA GLU A 203 -12.05 9.88 8.96
C GLU A 203 -10.86 9.78 9.93
N LEU A 204 -10.29 8.58 10.09
CA LEU A 204 -9.13 8.34 10.96
C LEU A 204 -7.89 9.08 10.47
N LYS A 205 -7.64 9.12 9.15
CA LYS A 205 -6.56 9.90 8.55
C LYS A 205 -6.69 11.38 8.93
N GLU A 206 -7.88 11.96 8.75
CA GLU A 206 -8.12 13.38 9.03
C GLU A 206 -8.05 13.69 10.54
N GLN A 207 -8.60 12.82 11.39
CA GLN A 207 -8.65 13.05 12.85
C GLN A 207 -7.31 12.85 13.54
N LEU A 208 -6.50 11.89 13.09
CA LEU A 208 -5.28 11.45 13.76
C LEU A 208 -4.00 11.87 13.02
N GLY A 209 -4.11 12.47 11.83
CA GLY A 209 -2.96 12.85 11.02
C GLY A 209 -2.13 11.66 10.54
N LEU A 210 -2.76 10.50 10.32
CA LEU A 210 -2.08 9.26 9.97
C LEU A 210 -1.47 9.33 8.57
N THR A 211 -0.29 8.71 8.44
CA THR A 211 0.31 8.44 7.12
C THR A 211 -0.02 7.03 6.69
N LEU A 212 -0.49 6.85 5.47
CA LEU A 212 -0.96 5.56 4.97
C LEU A 212 -0.22 5.14 3.70
N LEU A 213 0.26 3.90 3.65
CA LEU A 213 0.52 3.20 2.39
C LEU A 213 -0.67 2.28 2.12
N PHE A 214 -1.52 2.66 1.18
CA PHE A 214 -2.73 1.92 0.83
C PHE A 214 -2.48 1.01 -0.37
N ILE A 215 -2.37 -0.28 -0.12
CA ILE A 215 -2.17 -1.30 -1.17
C ILE A 215 -3.55 -1.79 -1.61
N SER A 216 -3.84 -1.65 -2.90
CA SER A 216 -5.12 -2.10 -3.46
C SER A 216 -4.96 -2.55 -4.90
N HIS A 217 -5.87 -3.41 -5.33
CA HIS A 217 -6.13 -3.70 -6.75
C HIS A 217 -7.42 -3.02 -7.25
N ASP A 218 -8.24 -2.47 -6.35
CA ASP A 218 -9.40 -1.65 -6.65
C ASP A 218 -8.95 -0.19 -6.85
N LEU A 219 -9.07 0.28 -8.09
CA LEU A 219 -8.66 1.62 -8.49
C LEU A 219 -9.70 2.68 -8.11
N ASP A 220 -10.98 2.34 -7.98
CA ASP A 220 -12.01 3.33 -7.63
C ASP A 220 -11.82 3.78 -6.18
N VAL A 221 -11.47 2.84 -5.30
CA VAL A 221 -11.12 3.15 -3.90
C VAL A 221 -9.85 3.99 -3.80
N VAL A 222 -8.87 3.73 -4.67
CA VAL A 222 -7.61 4.49 -4.69
C VAL A 222 -7.85 5.92 -5.13
N GLU A 223 -8.70 6.14 -6.14
CA GLU A 223 -9.10 7.48 -6.60
C GLU A 223 -9.71 8.31 -5.47
N TYR A 224 -10.56 7.66 -4.67
CA TYR A 224 -11.27 8.32 -3.58
C TYR A 224 -10.37 8.65 -2.37
N LEU A 225 -9.47 7.74 -1.98
CA LEU A 225 -8.76 7.81 -0.69
C LEU A 225 -7.32 8.34 -0.77
N CYS A 226 -6.64 8.15 -1.90
CA CYS A 226 -5.20 8.39 -2.01
C CYS A 226 -4.88 9.80 -2.56
N ASP A 227 -3.83 10.44 -2.04
CA ASP A 227 -3.36 11.74 -2.53
C ASP A 227 -2.44 11.57 -3.76
N ARG A 228 -1.68 10.48 -3.77
CA ARG A 228 -0.72 10.12 -4.82
C ARG A 228 -0.73 8.62 -5.04
N VAL A 229 -0.34 8.17 -6.22
CA VAL A 229 -0.35 6.76 -6.60
C VAL A 229 1.00 6.34 -7.18
N VAL A 230 1.47 5.16 -6.79
CA VAL A 230 2.61 4.43 -7.35
C VAL A 230 2.08 3.18 -8.04
N VAL A 231 2.34 3.07 -9.34
CA VAL A 231 1.92 1.93 -10.18
C VAL A 231 3.08 0.94 -10.30
N LEU A 232 2.89 -0.28 -9.82
CA LEU A 232 3.85 -1.37 -9.86
C LEU A 232 3.53 -2.41 -10.93
N TYR A 233 4.58 -2.87 -11.62
CA TYR A 233 4.54 -4.01 -12.51
C TYR A 233 5.81 -4.83 -12.39
N LEU A 234 5.69 -6.15 -12.14
CA LEU A 234 6.81 -7.08 -11.96
C LEU A 234 7.94 -6.53 -11.08
N GLY A 235 7.59 -6.05 -9.88
CA GLY A 235 8.55 -5.56 -8.90
C GLY A 235 9.21 -4.23 -9.25
N ARG A 236 8.71 -3.50 -10.26
CA ARG A 236 9.25 -2.20 -10.69
C ARG A 236 8.16 -1.13 -10.72
N VAL A 237 8.56 0.11 -10.45
CA VAL A 237 7.67 1.27 -10.56
C VAL A 237 7.55 1.71 -12.00
N MET A 238 6.33 1.70 -12.54
CA MET A 238 6.02 2.12 -13.90
C MET A 238 5.65 3.59 -13.98
N GLU A 239 4.94 4.10 -12.97
CA GLU A 239 4.43 5.46 -12.93
C GLU A 239 4.18 5.92 -11.48
N ILE A 240 4.43 7.19 -11.19
CA ILE A 240 4.12 7.86 -9.93
C ILE A 240 3.48 9.20 -10.28
N ALA A 241 2.29 9.51 -9.77
CA ALA A 241 1.68 10.83 -9.99
C ALA A 241 0.65 11.15 -8.91
N PRO A 242 0.34 12.44 -8.69
CA PRO A 242 -0.86 12.83 -7.94
C PRO A 242 -2.07 12.08 -8.48
N THR A 243 -2.97 11.63 -7.60
CA THR A 243 -4.10 10.77 -7.99
C THR A 243 -4.93 11.40 -9.12
N GLU A 244 -5.33 12.65 -8.97
CA GLU A 244 -6.09 13.37 -10.00
C GLU A 244 -5.37 13.40 -11.37
N ALA A 245 -4.07 13.68 -11.38
CA ALA A 245 -3.28 13.72 -12.61
C ALA A 245 -3.11 12.33 -13.25
N LEU A 246 -2.93 11.28 -12.44
CA LEU A 246 -2.81 9.91 -12.92
C LEU A 246 -4.09 9.44 -13.62
N TYR A 247 -5.26 9.74 -13.04
CA TYR A 247 -6.56 9.29 -13.56
C TYR A 247 -6.99 10.14 -14.76
N ALA A 248 -6.70 11.44 -14.75
CA ALA A 248 -7.01 12.33 -15.87
C ALA A 248 -6.13 12.07 -17.09
N ASN A 249 -4.83 11.82 -16.90
CA ASN A 249 -3.88 11.70 -18.01
C ASN A 249 -2.76 10.68 -17.72
N PRO A 250 -3.09 9.38 -17.64
CA PRO A 250 -2.09 8.33 -17.41
C PRO A 250 -1.09 8.24 -18.57
N GLN A 251 0.20 8.16 -18.22
CA GLN A 251 1.30 8.32 -19.18
C GLN A 251 1.86 6.98 -19.63
N HIS A 252 2.03 6.04 -18.69
CA HIS A 252 2.57 4.73 -19.02
C HIS A 252 1.49 3.83 -19.66
N PRO A 253 1.78 3.10 -20.75
CA PRO A 253 0.80 2.23 -21.40
C PRO A 253 0.18 1.17 -20.48
N TYR A 254 0.95 0.65 -19.52
CA TYR A 254 0.44 -0.22 -18.46
C TYR A 254 -0.63 0.48 -17.60
N THR A 255 -0.36 1.69 -17.11
CA THR A 255 -1.32 2.46 -16.29
C THR A 255 -2.59 2.77 -17.06
N ARG A 256 -2.47 3.14 -18.35
CA ARG A 256 -3.62 3.33 -19.24
C ARG A 256 -4.49 2.07 -19.32
N ALA A 257 -3.85 0.91 -19.52
CA ALA A 257 -4.56 -0.35 -19.61
C ALA A 257 -5.18 -0.78 -18.27
N LEU A 258 -4.48 -0.53 -17.15
CA LEU A 258 -4.97 -0.80 -15.79
C LEU A 258 -6.23 0.01 -15.48
N LEU A 259 -6.23 1.32 -15.76
CA LEU A 259 -7.37 2.21 -15.57
C LEU A 259 -8.52 1.95 -16.57
N ALA A 260 -8.20 1.52 -17.79
CA ALA A 260 -9.20 1.15 -18.79
C ALA A 260 -9.95 -0.15 -18.44
N ALA A 261 -9.34 -1.02 -17.63
CA ALA A 261 -9.95 -2.27 -17.16
C ALA A 261 -10.93 -2.07 -15.99
N ALA A 262 -10.95 -0.90 -15.35
CA ALA A 262 -11.90 -0.59 -14.28
C ALA A 262 -13.34 -0.53 -14.84
N PRO A 263 -14.31 -1.20 -14.20
CA PRO A 263 -15.69 -1.23 -14.66
C PRO A 263 -16.34 0.15 -14.56
N ILE A 264 -17.08 0.56 -15.59
CA ILE A 264 -17.86 1.80 -15.55
C ILE A 264 -19.23 1.48 -14.93
N PRO A 265 -19.66 2.19 -13.87
CA PRO A 265 -20.96 1.96 -13.24
C PRO A 265 -22.15 2.24 -14.16
N ASP A 266 -21.99 3.11 -15.16
CA ASP A 266 -23.00 3.43 -16.17
C ASP A 266 -23.03 2.37 -17.30
N PRO A 267 -24.10 1.55 -17.40
CA PRO A 267 -24.22 0.50 -18.42
C PRO A 267 -24.31 1.06 -19.84
N ALA A 268 -24.60 2.34 -20.03
CA ALA A 268 -24.61 3.00 -21.34
C ALA A 268 -23.20 3.38 -21.83
N GLN A 269 -22.21 3.44 -20.94
CA GLN A 269 -20.83 3.78 -21.26
C GLN A 269 -19.95 2.53 -21.30
N ARG A 270 -19.73 2.01 -22.52
CA ARG A 270 -18.73 0.97 -22.75
C ARG A 270 -17.44 1.63 -23.25
N ARG A 271 -16.39 1.63 -22.44
CA ARG A 271 -15.03 1.83 -22.97
C ARG A 271 -14.71 0.65 -23.90
N SER A 272 -14.13 0.92 -25.06
CA SER A 272 -13.34 -0.09 -25.76
C SER A 272 -12.14 -0.38 -24.86
N ILE A 273 -12.18 -1.49 -24.13
CA ILE A 273 -11.07 -1.91 -23.27
C ILE A 273 -10.04 -2.55 -24.19
N PRO A 274 -8.87 -1.94 -24.46
CA PRO A 274 -7.73 -2.73 -24.91
C PRO A 274 -7.34 -3.63 -23.73
N LEU A 275 -7.93 -4.83 -23.69
CA LEU A 275 -7.58 -5.85 -22.72
C LEU A 275 -6.07 -6.10 -22.83
N LEU A 276 -5.37 -6.08 -21.70
CA LEU A 276 -3.97 -6.49 -21.69
C LEU A 276 -3.87 -7.91 -22.24
N GLN A 277 -3.24 -8.05 -23.41
CA GLN A 277 -3.08 -9.35 -24.06
C GLN A 277 -1.84 -10.06 -23.54
N GLY A 278 -1.89 -11.40 -23.49
CA GLY A 278 -0.80 -12.26 -23.07
C GLY A 278 -0.68 -12.43 -21.56
N ASP A 279 0.02 -13.49 -21.16
CA ASP A 279 0.22 -13.87 -19.75
C ASP A 279 1.23 -12.96 -19.05
N LEU A 280 1.06 -12.79 -17.74
CA LEU A 280 2.04 -12.10 -16.91
C LEU A 280 3.37 -12.85 -16.94
N PRO A 281 4.49 -12.21 -17.35
CA PRO A 281 5.80 -12.85 -17.36
C PRO A 281 6.22 -13.31 -15.95
N SER A 282 7.01 -14.38 -15.88
CA SER A 282 7.52 -14.88 -14.61
C SER A 282 8.50 -13.87 -13.98
N PRO A 283 8.33 -13.49 -12.70
CA PRO A 283 9.32 -12.65 -11.99
C PRO A 283 10.69 -13.33 -11.79
N ALA A 284 10.79 -14.65 -12.02
CA ALA A 284 12.07 -15.37 -12.02
C ALA A 284 12.87 -15.19 -13.32
N ASN A 285 12.18 -14.84 -14.41
CA ASN A 285 12.77 -14.55 -15.71
C ASN A 285 12.06 -13.35 -16.37
N PRO A 286 12.21 -12.14 -15.80
CA PRO A 286 11.54 -10.97 -16.31
C PRO A 286 12.08 -10.59 -17.70
N PRO A 287 11.27 -9.97 -18.58
CA PRO A 287 11.75 -9.44 -19.84
C PRO A 287 12.92 -8.45 -19.62
N SER A 288 13.90 -8.44 -20.51
CA SER A 288 14.98 -7.44 -20.46
C SER A 288 14.45 -6.01 -20.69
N GLY A 289 15.25 -4.99 -20.41
CA GLY A 289 14.84 -3.60 -20.62
C GLY A 289 13.56 -3.22 -19.86
N CYS A 290 12.52 -2.82 -20.58
CA CYS A 290 11.19 -2.58 -20.03
C CYS A 290 10.47 -3.90 -19.73
N VAL A 291 10.16 -4.13 -18.46
CA VAL A 291 9.48 -5.35 -17.98
C VAL A 291 8.08 -5.54 -18.57
N PHE A 292 7.41 -4.47 -19.00
CA PHE A 292 6.07 -4.51 -19.59
C PHE A 292 6.07 -4.72 -21.13
N ARG A 293 7.24 -4.69 -21.78
CA ARG A 293 7.34 -4.67 -23.26
C ARG A 293 6.60 -5.81 -23.97
N THR A 294 6.48 -6.98 -23.35
CA THR A 294 5.85 -8.17 -23.96
C THR A 294 4.33 -8.09 -24.01
N ARG A 295 3.72 -7.16 -23.25
CA ARG A 295 2.28 -6.90 -23.21
C ARG A 295 1.95 -5.46 -23.62
N CYS A 296 2.95 -4.66 -23.96
CA CYS A 296 2.78 -3.26 -24.33
C CYS A 296 2.38 -3.16 -25.81
N PRO A 297 1.24 -2.54 -26.15
CA PRO A 297 0.83 -2.36 -27.55
C PRO A 297 1.73 -1.35 -28.30
N LEU A 298 2.54 -0.59 -27.56
CA LEU A 298 3.46 0.42 -28.08
C LEU A 298 4.93 -0.03 -27.99
N ALA A 299 5.20 -1.33 -27.84
CA ALA A 299 6.55 -1.86 -27.74
C ALA A 299 7.37 -1.64 -29.03
N GLU A 300 8.63 -1.29 -28.88
CA GLU A 300 9.61 -1.08 -29.95
C GLU A 300 10.94 -1.74 -29.55
N ASP A 301 11.88 -1.92 -30.48
CA ASP A 301 13.16 -2.60 -30.22
C ASP A 301 13.96 -1.98 -29.06
N ARG A 302 13.93 -0.65 -28.92
CA ARG A 302 14.58 0.07 -27.81
C ARG A 302 14.02 -0.29 -26.43
N CYS A 303 12.77 -0.78 -26.35
CA CYS A 303 12.21 -1.25 -25.10
C CYS A 303 12.92 -2.51 -24.59
N ALA A 304 13.66 -3.22 -25.45
CA ALA A 304 14.39 -4.42 -25.07
C ALA A 304 15.83 -4.20 -24.60
N SER A 305 16.44 -3.07 -24.96
CA SER A 305 17.88 -2.84 -24.81
C SER A 305 18.30 -2.28 -23.44
N ALA A 306 17.49 -1.43 -22.83
CA ALA A 306 17.81 -0.82 -21.54
C ALA A 306 16.59 -0.68 -20.62
N THR A 307 16.82 -0.88 -19.33
CA THR A 307 15.79 -0.71 -18.31
C THR A 307 15.54 0.77 -18.09
N MET A 308 14.29 1.17 -18.19
CA MET A 308 13.90 2.57 -17.98
C MET A 308 13.97 2.94 -16.50
N GLN A 309 14.61 4.07 -16.23
CA GLN A 309 14.52 4.75 -14.96
C GLN A 309 13.29 5.67 -14.95
N LEU A 310 12.76 5.93 -13.76
CA LEU A 310 11.72 6.94 -13.57
C LEU A 310 12.25 8.31 -14.01
N ARG A 311 11.49 9.00 -14.86
CA ARG A 311 11.78 10.37 -15.28
C ARG A 311 10.59 11.25 -14.95
N GLU A 312 10.87 12.43 -14.42
CA GLU A 312 9.86 13.46 -14.22
C GLU A 312 9.48 14.06 -15.56
N ILE A 313 8.20 14.09 -15.86
CA ILE A 313 7.64 14.69 -17.07
C ILE A 313 6.89 15.98 -16.78
N GLN A 314 6.32 16.06 -15.58
CA GLN A 314 5.65 17.22 -15.00
C GLN A 314 5.88 17.16 -13.49
N SER A 315 5.71 18.29 -12.80
CA SER A 315 5.93 18.38 -11.36
C SER A 315 5.21 17.26 -10.60
N GLY A 316 5.97 16.34 -9.99
CA GLY A 316 5.43 15.23 -9.22
C GLY A 316 4.92 14.03 -10.03
N HIS A 317 4.97 14.09 -11.37
CA HIS A 317 4.56 13.02 -12.28
C HIS A 317 5.78 12.39 -12.94
N PHE A 318 6.04 11.13 -12.58
CA PHE A 318 7.15 10.33 -13.04
C PHE A 318 6.64 9.11 -13.78
N HIS A 319 7.35 8.67 -14.82
CA HIS A 319 7.07 7.38 -15.46
C HIS A 319 8.35 6.74 -16.00
N ALA A 320 8.32 5.41 -16.18
CA ALA A 320 9.42 4.61 -16.70
C ALA A 320 9.15 4.16 -18.14
N CYS A 321 8.91 5.11 -19.06
CA CYS A 321 8.69 4.81 -20.49
C CYS A 321 9.52 5.72 -21.42
N TRP A 322 9.94 5.18 -22.56
CA TRP A 322 10.64 5.93 -23.60
C TRP A 322 9.73 6.91 -24.38
N LYS A 323 8.41 6.69 -24.35
CA LYS A 323 7.41 7.54 -24.99
C LYS A 323 6.91 8.56 -23.97
N THR A 324 7.21 9.84 -24.17
CA THR A 324 6.55 10.96 -23.49
C THR A 324 5.31 11.35 -24.30
N ALA A 325 4.19 11.71 -23.67
CA ALA A 325 2.92 12.00 -24.34
C ALA A 325 2.89 13.30 -25.19
N THR A 326 3.95 13.60 -25.92
CA THR A 326 3.99 14.65 -26.94
C THR A 326 3.68 14.16 -28.35
N THR A 327 3.42 12.86 -28.55
CA THR A 327 2.94 12.36 -29.84
C THR A 327 1.47 11.95 -29.74
N ASN A 328 0.66 12.54 -30.62
CA ASN A 328 -0.73 12.20 -30.96
C ASN A 328 -0.87 10.76 -31.48
N ASP A 329 -0.34 9.77 -30.76
CA ASP A 329 -0.56 8.36 -31.08
C ASP A 329 -1.82 7.91 -30.33
N THR A 330 -2.96 8.39 -30.83
CA THR A 330 -4.24 7.70 -30.67
C THR A 330 -4.11 6.35 -31.38
N PRO A 331 -4.51 5.22 -30.75
CA PRO A 331 -4.56 3.93 -31.44
C PRO A 331 -5.52 3.94 -32.64
#